data_AF-A0A3L8CZL5-F1
#
_entry.id   AF-A0A3L8CZL5-F1
#
_cell.length_a   1.000
_cell.length_b   1.000
_cell.length_c   1.000
_cell.angle_alpha   90.00
_cell.angle_beta   90.00
_cell.angle_gamma   90.00
#
_symmetry.space_group_name_H-M   'P 1'
#
loop_
_entity.id
_entity.type
_entity.pdbx_description
1 polymer ?
#
loop_
_entity_poly.entity_id
_entity_poly.type
_entity_poly.pdbx_seq_one_letter_code
_entity_poly.pdbx_strand_id
1 'polypeptide(L)'
;MFALDPQLQQDTLPIGDFPLCRLLLCNDANYPWFILVPRREDISELFQLDVDDQQQLWQETNALAEMLKDLFDADKMNVATLGNVVSQLHMHVIVRKRDDVAWPAPVWGKHPAKPYTAEQVATIRERLRSVLADQITWSSPEGSV
;
A
#
# COMPACT_ATOMS: atom_id res chain seq x y z
N MET A 1 16.60 -11.29 9.44
CA MET A 1 15.54 -10.44 10.02
C MET A 1 14.86 -9.66 8.89
N PHE A 2 13.52 -9.54 8.85
CA PHE A 2 12.84 -8.69 7.86
C PHE A 2 13.34 -7.24 7.96
N ALA A 3 13.66 -6.65 6.82
CA ALA A 3 13.99 -5.23 6.65
C ALA A 3 13.29 -4.69 5.41
N LEU A 4 12.71 -3.50 5.50
CA LEU A 4 12.06 -2.86 4.36
C LEU A 4 13.13 -2.36 3.38
N ASP A 5 12.91 -2.56 2.08
CA ASP A 5 13.79 -2.06 1.04
C ASP A 5 13.98 -0.52 1.15
N PRO A 6 15.22 0.00 1.02
CA PRO A 6 15.47 1.44 1.15
C PRO A 6 14.67 2.32 0.19
N GLN A 7 14.40 1.86 -1.03
CA GLN A 7 13.60 2.61 -2.01
C GLN A 7 12.14 2.69 -1.56
N LEU A 8 11.58 1.57 -1.05
CA LEU A 8 10.24 1.58 -0.46
C LEU A 8 10.18 2.48 0.77
N GLN A 9 11.23 2.49 1.60
CA GLN A 9 11.29 3.38 2.75
C GLN A 9 11.33 4.87 2.36
N GLN A 10 12.01 5.20 1.25
CA GLN A 10 12.10 6.57 0.74
C GLN A 10 10.81 7.05 0.08
N ASP A 11 10.16 6.19 -0.71
CA ASP A 11 9.03 6.57 -1.57
C ASP A 11 7.67 6.45 -0.89
N THR A 12 7.64 5.98 0.36
CA THR A 12 6.39 5.68 1.06
C THR A 12 6.35 6.23 2.48
N LEU A 13 5.14 6.30 3.02
CA LEU A 13 4.82 6.71 4.38
C LEU A 13 4.26 5.50 5.13
N PRO A 14 4.79 5.12 6.30
CA PRO A 14 4.31 3.94 7.03
C PRO A 14 2.95 4.22 7.68
N ILE A 15 1.96 3.34 7.46
CA ILE A 15 0.61 3.43 8.05
C ILE A 15 0.48 2.52 9.28
N GLY A 16 0.97 1.28 9.15
CA GLY A 16 0.87 0.26 10.18
C GLY A 16 1.18 -1.11 9.61
N ASP A 17 0.84 -2.14 10.36
CA ASP A 17 1.16 -3.51 10.02
C ASP A 17 -0.07 -4.42 10.23
N PHE A 18 -0.47 -5.14 9.18
CA PHE A 18 -1.35 -6.31 9.26
C PHE A 18 -0.61 -7.50 9.89
N PRO A 19 -1.27 -8.65 10.15
CA PRO A 19 -0.57 -9.86 10.63
C PRO A 19 0.67 -10.22 9.80
N LEU A 20 0.54 -10.29 8.47
CA LEU A 20 1.65 -10.59 7.56
C LEU A 20 2.32 -9.31 7.03
N CYS A 21 1.55 -8.40 6.44
CA CYS A 21 2.11 -7.30 5.65
C CYS A 21 2.31 -6.01 6.44
N ARG A 22 3.41 -5.31 6.15
CA ARG A 22 3.51 -3.88 6.40
C ARG A 22 2.65 -3.11 5.40
N LEU A 23 1.82 -2.21 5.90
CA LEU A 23 0.99 -1.29 5.11
C LEU A 23 1.69 0.07 4.97
N LEU A 24 1.94 0.43 3.72
CA LEU A 24 2.57 1.69 3.32
C LEU A 24 1.61 2.51 2.46
N LEU A 25 1.70 3.83 2.55
CA LEU A 25 1.10 4.78 1.63
C LEU A 25 2.19 5.28 0.67
N CYS A 26 2.08 5.00 -0.62
CA CYS A 26 2.98 5.58 -1.62
C CYS A 26 2.88 7.10 -1.58
N ASN A 27 4.01 7.82 -1.56
CA ASN A 27 4.04 9.27 -1.44
C ASN A 27 3.73 9.99 -2.77
N ASP A 28 2.65 9.54 -3.42
CA ASP A 28 2.08 10.14 -4.61
C ASP A 28 0.59 10.44 -4.39
N ALA A 29 0.29 11.72 -4.15
CA ALA A 29 -1.03 12.29 -3.93
C ALA A 29 -1.86 12.44 -5.21
N ASN A 30 -1.34 12.03 -6.37
CA ASN A 30 -2.15 11.93 -7.58
C ASN A 30 -3.25 10.86 -7.43
N TYR A 31 -3.02 9.82 -6.63
CA TYR A 31 -3.97 8.71 -6.41
C TYR A 31 -3.83 8.16 -4.98
N PRO A 32 -4.91 7.72 -4.31
CA PRO A 32 -4.77 6.92 -3.10
C PRO A 32 -4.14 5.55 -3.45
N TRP A 33 -2.86 5.41 -3.13
CA TRP A 33 -2.04 4.26 -3.50
C TRP A 33 -1.36 3.65 -2.28
N PHE A 34 -1.80 2.44 -1.93
CA PHE A 34 -1.26 1.67 -0.82
C PHE A 34 -0.37 0.54 -1.32
N ILE A 35 0.59 0.13 -0.50
CA ILE A 35 1.51 -0.96 -0.78
C ILE A 35 1.54 -1.88 0.44
N LEU A 36 1.32 -3.17 0.20
CA LEU A 36 1.49 -4.23 1.19
C LEU A 36 2.83 -4.92 0.96
N VAL A 37 3.64 -5.04 2.01
CA VAL A 37 4.95 -5.72 1.97
C VAL A 37 4.92 -6.87 2.97
N PRO A 38 4.85 -8.14 2.53
CA PRO A 38 4.94 -9.29 3.42
C PRO A 38 6.21 -9.22 4.26
N ARG A 39 6.08 -9.36 5.59
CA ARG A 39 7.23 -9.29 6.51
C ARG A 39 7.96 -10.63 6.57
N ARG A 40 8.52 -11.02 5.43
CA ARG A 40 9.34 -12.22 5.20
C ARG A 40 10.64 -11.83 4.53
N GLU A 41 11.69 -12.58 4.81
CA GLU A 41 13.03 -12.31 4.32
C GLU A 41 13.25 -12.94 2.95
N ASP A 42 14.01 -12.25 2.10
CA ASP A 42 14.47 -12.76 0.80
C ASP A 42 13.37 -13.27 -0.14
N ILE A 43 12.17 -12.68 -0.03
CA ILE A 43 11.03 -12.94 -0.92
C ILE A 43 10.98 -11.86 -2.00
N SER A 44 11.12 -12.27 -3.25
CA SER A 44 10.91 -11.44 -4.44
C SER A 44 9.64 -11.78 -5.21
N GLU A 45 9.13 -13.00 -5.05
CA GLU A 45 8.03 -13.53 -5.84
C GLU A 45 6.94 -14.17 -4.96
N LEU A 46 5.68 -14.09 -5.40
CA LEU A 46 4.54 -14.66 -4.67
C LEU A 46 4.72 -16.16 -4.37
N PHE A 47 5.25 -16.92 -5.33
CA PHE A 47 5.40 -18.37 -5.19
C PHE A 47 6.51 -18.79 -4.21
N GLN A 48 7.32 -17.85 -3.72
CA GLN A 48 8.34 -18.12 -2.70
C GLN A 48 7.76 -18.05 -1.28
N LEU A 49 6.60 -17.40 -1.10
CA LEU A 49 5.86 -17.49 0.16
C LEU A 49 5.35 -18.91 0.36
N ASP A 50 5.27 -19.36 1.60
CA ASP A 50 4.54 -20.60 1.90
C ASP A 50 3.04 -20.44 1.63
N VAL A 51 2.31 -21.55 1.62
CA VAL A 51 0.89 -21.56 1.23
C VAL A 51 0.04 -20.72 2.18
N ASP A 52 0.37 -20.71 3.47
CA ASP A 52 -0.38 -19.96 4.48
C ASP A 52 -0.17 -18.46 4.30
N ASP A 53 1.08 -18.04 4.05
CA ASP A 53 1.42 -16.66 3.76
C ASP A 53 0.82 -16.16 2.42
N GLN A 54 0.78 -17.01 1.39
CA GLN A 54 0.10 -16.66 0.13
C GLN A 54 -1.39 -16.39 0.36
N GLN A 55 -2.05 -17.24 1.15
CA GLN A 55 -3.46 -17.06 1.50
C GLN A 55 -3.66 -15.80 2.36
N GLN A 56 -2.81 -15.59 3.36
CA GLN A 56 -2.87 -14.43 4.23
C GLN A 56 -2.64 -13.11 3.46
N LEU A 57 -1.68 -13.08 2.54
CA LEU A 57 -1.45 -11.92 1.66
C LEU A 57 -2.70 -11.60 0.83
N TRP A 58 -3.37 -12.61 0.27
CA TRP A 58 -4.61 -12.40 -0.48
C TRP A 58 -5.76 -11.92 0.40
N GLN A 59 -5.90 -12.44 1.62
CA GLN A 59 -6.90 -11.98 2.57
C GLN A 59 -6.68 -10.50 2.93
N GLU A 60 -5.46 -10.11 3.27
CA GLU A 60 -5.11 -8.71 3.59
C GLU A 60 -5.29 -7.78 2.39
N THR A 61 -4.90 -8.23 1.19
CA THR A 61 -5.06 -7.48 -0.05
C THR A 61 -6.54 -7.23 -0.37
N ASN A 62 -7.38 -8.25 -0.25
CA ASN A 62 -8.81 -8.15 -0.53
C ASN A 62 -9.52 -7.25 0.50
N ALA A 63 -9.25 -7.46 1.79
CA ALA A 63 -9.83 -6.64 2.86
C ALA A 63 -9.47 -5.16 2.70
N LEU A 64 -8.19 -4.87 2.39
CA LEU A 64 -7.75 -3.51 2.11
C LEU A 64 -8.44 -2.94 0.85
N ALA A 65 -8.49 -3.70 -0.25
CA ALA A 65 -9.04 -3.21 -1.50
C ALA A 65 -10.55 -2.91 -1.42
N GLU A 66 -11.33 -3.78 -0.77
CA GLU A 66 -12.77 -3.59 -0.55
C GLU A 66 -13.04 -2.33 0.26
N MET A 67 -12.33 -2.18 1.39
CA MET A 67 -12.44 -0.99 2.22
C MET A 67 -12.04 0.29 1.49
N LEU A 68 -10.90 0.30 0.80
CA LEU A 68 -10.43 1.47 0.10
C LEU A 68 -11.40 1.89 -1.01
N LYS A 69 -12.06 0.92 -1.65
CA LYS A 69 -13.09 1.20 -2.65
C LYS A 69 -14.21 2.05 -2.05
N ASP A 70 -14.72 1.66 -0.88
CA ASP A 70 -15.81 2.38 -0.22
C ASP A 70 -15.33 3.71 0.38
N LEU A 71 -14.18 3.71 1.06
CA LEU A 71 -13.64 4.87 1.77
C LEU A 71 -13.29 6.04 0.84
N PHE A 72 -12.85 5.73 -0.38
CA PHE A 72 -12.44 6.72 -1.38
C PHE A 72 -13.44 6.87 -2.53
N ASP A 73 -14.57 6.15 -2.51
CA ASP A 73 -15.55 6.12 -3.60
C ASP A 73 -14.86 5.83 -4.94
N ALA A 74 -14.16 4.69 -5.00
CA ALA A 74 -13.38 4.30 -6.16
C ALA A 74 -14.28 3.73 -7.26
N ASP A 75 -14.08 4.15 -8.50
CA ASP A 75 -14.70 3.51 -9.66
C ASP A 75 -14.15 2.09 -9.86
N LYS A 76 -12.84 1.90 -9.65
CA LYS A 76 -12.14 0.62 -9.84
C LYS A 76 -10.95 0.50 -8.89
N MET A 77 -10.66 -0.73 -8.46
CA MET A 77 -9.39 -1.05 -7.81
C MET A 77 -8.39 -1.64 -8.81
N ASN A 78 -7.14 -1.23 -8.72
CA ASN A 78 -6.01 -1.90 -9.38
C ASN A 78 -5.15 -2.58 -8.31
N VAL A 79 -4.88 -3.86 -8.50
CA VAL A 79 -4.05 -4.69 -7.62
C VAL A 79 -2.99 -5.36 -8.49
N ALA A 80 -1.72 -5.24 -8.10
CA ALA A 80 -0.61 -5.83 -8.86
C ALA A 80 0.63 -6.03 -7.99
N THR A 81 1.37 -7.10 -8.27
CA THR A 81 2.78 -7.25 -7.91
C THR A 81 3.60 -7.15 -9.20
N LEU A 82 4.66 -6.34 -9.20
CA LEU A 82 5.52 -6.11 -10.37
C LEU A 82 6.98 -6.44 -10.04
N GLY A 83 7.65 -5.58 -9.27
CA GLY A 83 8.98 -5.88 -8.72
C GLY A 83 10.19 -5.67 -9.65
N ASN A 84 10.04 -5.05 -10.83
CA ASN A 84 11.15 -4.88 -11.78
C ASN A 84 12.25 -3.91 -11.30
N VAL A 85 11.91 -2.94 -10.42
CA VAL A 85 12.85 -1.94 -9.88
C VAL A 85 13.27 -2.30 -8.46
N VAL A 86 12.29 -2.56 -7.59
CA VAL A 86 12.51 -3.07 -6.23
C VAL A 86 12.16 -4.54 -6.21
N SER A 87 13.13 -5.41 -5.96
CA SER A 87 12.93 -6.87 -6.01
C SER A 87 12.16 -7.40 -4.81
N GLN A 88 12.22 -6.76 -3.65
CA GLN A 88 11.46 -7.18 -2.47
C GLN A 88 9.97 -7.23 -2.79
N LEU A 89 9.33 -8.37 -2.50
CA LEU A 89 7.91 -8.60 -2.82
C LEU A 89 7.04 -7.52 -2.19
N HIS A 90 6.22 -6.87 -3.03
CA HIS A 90 5.25 -5.89 -2.59
C HIS A 90 4.02 -5.90 -3.51
N MET A 91 2.84 -5.75 -2.90
CA MET A 91 1.56 -5.73 -3.58
C MET A 91 1.02 -4.30 -3.59
N HIS A 92 0.85 -3.73 -4.77
CA HIS A 92 0.19 -2.43 -4.94
C HIS A 92 -1.33 -2.59 -4.86
N VAL A 93 -1.99 -1.70 -4.13
CA VAL A 93 -3.45 -1.60 -4.02
C VAL A 93 -3.86 -0.15 -4.24
N ILE A 94 -4.49 0.13 -5.38
CA ILE A 94 -4.64 1.49 -5.92
C ILE A 94 -6.10 1.80 -6.18
N VAL A 95 -6.57 2.91 -5.61
CA VAL A 95 -7.89 3.49 -5.89
C VAL A 95 -7.83 4.21 -7.23
N ARG A 96 -8.71 3.85 -8.16
CA ARG A 96 -8.85 4.49 -9.48
C ARG A 96 -10.19 5.17 -9.61
N LYS A 97 -10.17 6.35 -10.24
CA LYS A 97 -11.37 7.10 -10.63
C LYS A 97 -11.32 7.45 -12.10
N ARG A 98 -12.47 7.56 -12.75
CA ARG A 98 -12.56 7.89 -14.19
C ARG A 98 -11.99 9.27 -14.52
N ASP A 99 -11.92 10.16 -13.53
CA ASP A 99 -11.35 11.51 -13.61
C ASP A 99 -9.92 11.60 -13.05
N ASP A 100 -9.29 10.47 -12.67
CA ASP A 100 -7.89 10.48 -12.25
C ASP A 100 -6.94 10.75 -13.42
N VAL A 101 -5.78 11.34 -13.12
CA VAL A 101 -4.89 11.89 -14.15
C VAL A 101 -4.27 10.83 -15.07
N ALA A 102 -4.32 9.55 -14.70
CA ALA A 102 -3.84 8.44 -15.53
C ALA A 102 -4.96 7.68 -16.24
N TRP A 103 -6.25 7.90 -15.94
CA TRP A 103 -7.33 7.07 -16.48
C TRP A 103 -7.40 7.11 -18.02
N PRO A 104 -7.61 5.96 -18.71
CA PRO A 104 -7.73 4.58 -18.23
C PRO A 104 -6.40 3.81 -18.18
N ALA A 105 -5.26 4.48 -18.37
CA ALA A 105 -3.95 3.88 -18.38
C ALA A 105 -3.50 3.43 -16.96
N PRO A 106 -2.48 2.54 -16.87
CA PRO A 106 -1.78 2.28 -15.61
C PRO A 106 -1.15 3.56 -15.03
N VAL A 107 -1.02 3.60 -13.69
CA VAL A 107 -0.42 4.75 -12.99
C VAL A 107 1.11 4.77 -13.05
N TRP A 108 1.76 3.60 -13.16
CA TRP A 108 3.21 3.45 -13.07
C TRP A 108 3.93 4.27 -14.16
N GLY A 109 4.71 5.27 -13.74
CA GLY A 109 5.53 6.11 -14.63
C GLY A 109 4.73 7.06 -15.52
N LYS A 110 3.41 7.19 -15.33
CA LYS A 110 2.55 7.99 -16.21
C LYS A 110 2.70 9.50 -15.97
N HIS A 111 2.80 9.91 -14.71
CA HIS A 111 2.99 11.29 -14.29
C HIS A 111 4.02 11.36 -13.15
N PRO A 112 4.71 12.51 -12.97
CA PRO A 112 5.57 12.71 -11.81
C PRO A 112 4.78 12.59 -10.50
N ALA A 113 5.38 11.93 -9.50
CA ALA A 113 4.77 11.80 -8.18
C ALA A 113 4.60 13.17 -7.52
N LYS A 114 3.46 13.36 -6.86
CA LYS A 114 3.18 14.57 -6.07
C LYS A 114 3.17 14.22 -4.59
N PRO A 115 4.12 14.69 -3.76
CA PRO A 115 4.13 14.36 -2.33
C PRO A 115 2.84 14.81 -1.61
N TYR A 116 2.43 14.05 -0.60
CA TYR A 116 1.36 14.45 0.30
C TYR A 116 1.84 15.57 1.24
N THR A 117 0.94 16.48 1.59
CA THR A 117 1.08 17.37 2.75
C THR A 117 0.80 16.62 4.04
N ALA A 118 1.30 17.11 5.18
CA ALA A 118 1.07 16.49 6.49
C ALA A 118 -0.44 16.40 6.82
N GLU A 119 -1.22 17.41 6.45
CA GLU A 119 -2.66 17.45 6.65
C GLU A 119 -3.39 16.39 5.82
N GLN A 120 -2.96 16.16 4.58
CA GLN A 120 -3.53 15.10 3.74
C GLN A 120 -3.23 13.72 4.33
N VAL A 121 -2.00 13.49 4.81
CA VAL A 121 -1.63 12.23 5.46
C VAL A 121 -2.45 12.02 6.73
N ALA A 122 -2.60 13.06 7.57
CA ALA A 122 -3.41 12.99 8.79
C ALA A 122 -4.88 12.64 8.46
N THR A 123 -5.45 13.28 7.45
CA THR A 123 -6.82 13.01 6.97
C THR A 123 -6.98 11.57 6.49
N ILE A 124 -6.01 11.05 5.73
CA ILE A 124 -6.02 9.65 5.27
C ILE A 124 -5.95 8.70 6.47
N ARG A 125 -5.04 8.95 7.43
CA ARG A 125 -4.90 8.11 8.61
C ARG A 125 -6.16 8.10 9.48
N GLU A 126 -6.81 9.25 9.65
CA GLU A 126 -8.08 9.35 10.37
C GLU A 126 -9.20 8.54 9.67
N ARG A 127 -9.32 8.69 8.35
CA ARG A 127 -10.26 7.91 7.54
C ARG A 127 -9.99 6.42 7.61
N LEU A 128 -8.72 6.00 7.61
CA LEU A 128 -8.38 4.59 7.75
C LEU A 128 -8.68 4.08 9.17
N ARG A 129 -8.48 4.90 10.22
CA ARG A 129 -8.79 4.49 11.60
C ARG A 129 -10.25 4.15 11.81
N SER A 130 -11.19 4.80 11.13
CA SER A 130 -12.61 4.48 11.27
C SER A 130 -12.99 3.10 10.71
N VAL A 131 -12.12 2.45 9.94
CA VAL A 131 -12.39 1.19 9.24
C VAL A 131 -11.35 0.07 9.51
N LEU A 132 -10.11 0.42 9.87
CA LEU A 132 -8.98 -0.50 10.13
C LEU A 132 -8.59 -0.60 11.61
N ALA A 133 -9.28 0.09 12.53
CA ALA A 133 -8.82 0.26 13.92
C ALA A 133 -8.20 -1.01 14.54
N ASP A 134 -8.92 -2.12 14.50
CA ASP A 134 -8.54 -3.38 15.14
C ASP A 134 -7.87 -4.39 14.18
N GLN A 135 -7.73 -4.03 12.90
CA GLN A 135 -7.19 -4.93 11.86
C GLN A 135 -5.67 -4.80 11.67
N ILE A 136 -5.09 -3.67 12.09
CA ILE A 136 -3.65 -3.40 11.98
C ILE A 136 -3.07 -2.86 13.29
N THR A 137 -1.79 -3.11 13.49
CA THR A 137 -0.98 -2.40 14.47
C THR A 137 -0.49 -1.09 13.85
N TRP A 138 -0.97 0.04 14.36
CA TRP A 138 -0.68 1.36 13.79
C TRP A 138 0.78 1.78 14.00
N SER A 139 1.40 2.35 12.95
CA SER A 139 2.70 2.99 13.09
C SER A 139 2.57 4.27 13.93
N SER A 140 3.65 4.70 14.59
CA SER A 140 3.65 6.02 15.22
C SER A 140 3.42 7.13 14.18
N PRO A 141 2.70 8.21 14.52
CA PRO A 141 2.54 9.37 13.65
C PRO A 141 3.85 10.09 13.35
N GLU A 142 4.87 9.87 14.17
CA GLU A 142 6.21 10.42 14.01
C GLU A 142 7.12 9.31 13.48
N GLY A 143 7.67 9.54 12.28
CA GLY A 143 8.74 8.70 11.75
C GLY A 143 9.84 8.61 12.80
N SER A 144 10.13 7.39 13.23
CA SER A 144 11.17 7.11 14.21
C SER A 144 12.49 7.73 13.73
N VAL A 145 12.98 8.69 14.51
CA VAL A 145 14.41 9.05 14.54
C VAL A 145 15.18 7.88 15.13
#